data_AF-D5SLF0-F1
#
_entry.id   AF-D5SLF0-F1
#
_cell.length_a   1.000
_cell.length_b   1.000
_cell.length_c   1.000
_cell.angle_alpha   90.00
_cell.angle_beta   90.00
_cell.angle_gamma   90.00
#
_symmetry.space_group_name_H-M   'P 1'
#
loop_
_entity.id
_entity.type
_entity.pdbx_description
1 polymer ?
#
loop_
_entity_poly.entity_id
_entity_poly.type
_entity_poly.pdbx_seq_one_letter_code
_entity_poly.pdbx_strand_id
1 'polypeptide(L)'
;MPAPAPWKPVPDGGIAVGGLLGIGFAAHPDTGHDLVMVVSSAGHGLFDAVTGEKIARDRDPDPDTSTPDAHPDLTCPGLGPLAGVPVRIAGLFGGGLHTTTPDGWTMDVVNPDWPHDRVVLSADGGAYKGPAGGTWWHVHHSVHSELRTAGFSPSGRTLAVATSSDLTLWARPELPAPGLTD
;
A
#
# COMPACT_ATOMS: atom_id res chain seq x y z
N MET A 1 -13.41 8.12 7.62
CA MET A 1 -14.71 7.66 7.03
C MET A 1 -14.47 6.29 6.41
N PRO A 2 -15.49 5.45 6.16
CA PRO A 2 -15.27 4.27 5.34
C PRO A 2 -14.73 4.69 3.97
N ALA A 3 -13.86 3.88 3.38
CA ALA A 3 -13.43 4.09 2.00
C ALA A 3 -14.65 4.03 1.06
N PRO A 4 -14.71 4.85 0.02
CA PRO A 4 -15.82 4.84 -0.93
C PRO A 4 -15.81 3.58 -1.79
N ALA A 5 -16.97 3.22 -2.35
CA ALA A 5 -16.99 2.33 -3.50
C ALA A 5 -16.09 2.91 -4.63
N PRO A 6 -15.31 2.08 -5.34
CA PRO A 6 -15.32 0.61 -5.33
C PRO A 6 -14.36 -0.03 -4.30
N TRP A 7 -13.69 0.76 -3.46
CA TRP A 7 -12.66 0.29 -2.54
C TRP A 7 -13.25 -0.48 -1.36
N LYS A 8 -12.77 -1.71 -1.16
CA LYS A 8 -13.18 -2.59 -0.06
C LYS A 8 -11.97 -2.89 0.84
N PRO A 9 -12.09 -2.79 2.17
CA PRO A 9 -11.00 -3.11 3.09
C PRO A 9 -10.54 -4.57 2.98
N VAL A 10 -9.24 -4.81 3.18
CA VAL A 10 -8.59 -6.12 3.08
C VAL A 10 -7.49 -6.27 4.15
N PRO A 11 -7.63 -7.20 5.12
CA PRO A 11 -8.88 -7.70 5.68
C PRO A 11 -9.64 -6.58 6.44
N ASP A 12 -10.88 -6.84 6.85
CA ASP A 12 -11.62 -5.96 7.73
C ASP A 12 -10.86 -5.76 9.06
N GLY A 13 -10.31 -4.55 9.27
CA GLY A 13 -9.52 -4.19 10.45
C GLY A 13 -8.01 -4.03 10.20
N GLY A 14 -7.52 -4.32 8.99
CA GLY A 14 -6.10 -4.19 8.65
C GLY A 14 -5.21 -5.30 9.23
N ILE A 15 -3.90 -5.16 9.03
CA ILE A 15 -2.89 -6.14 9.40
C ILE A 15 -1.93 -5.49 10.40
N ALA A 16 -1.90 -6.01 11.63
CA ALA A 16 -0.94 -5.56 12.63
C ALA A 16 0.49 -5.99 12.25
N VAL A 17 1.40 -5.03 12.15
CA VAL A 17 2.83 -5.21 11.85
C VAL A 17 3.65 -4.27 12.73
N GLY A 18 4.08 -4.78 13.89
CA GLY A 18 4.97 -4.03 14.78
C GLY A 18 6.30 -3.68 14.12
N GLY A 19 6.69 -2.41 14.22
CA GLY A 19 7.97 -1.91 13.73
C GLY A 19 8.07 -1.90 12.21
N LEU A 20 6.96 -1.67 11.50
CA LEU A 20 6.94 -1.59 10.04
C LEU A 20 7.84 -0.43 9.57
N LEU A 21 8.77 -0.76 8.69
CA LEU A 21 9.74 0.16 8.11
C LEU A 21 9.27 0.66 6.75
N GLY A 22 8.70 -0.21 5.91
CA GLY A 22 8.13 0.15 4.62
C GLY A 22 7.42 -1.01 3.94
N ILE A 23 6.81 -0.73 2.79
CA ILE A 23 6.14 -1.72 1.96
C ILE A 23 6.52 -1.56 0.49
N GLY A 24 6.37 -2.64 -0.28
CA GLY A 24 6.55 -2.63 -1.73
C GLY A 24 5.55 -3.54 -2.43
N PHE A 25 5.09 -3.13 -3.60
CA PHE A 25 4.18 -3.95 -4.42
C PHE A 25 4.94 -4.71 -5.50
N ALA A 26 4.43 -5.90 -5.83
CA ALA A 26 4.83 -6.68 -7.00
C ALA A 26 3.63 -7.48 -7.50
N ALA A 27 3.64 -7.89 -8.77
CA ALA A 27 2.63 -8.80 -9.29
C ALA A 27 3.02 -10.25 -8.96
N HIS A 28 2.05 -11.07 -8.54
CA HIS A 28 2.24 -12.51 -8.46
C HIS A 28 2.56 -13.06 -9.85
N PRO A 29 3.64 -13.84 -10.03
CA PRO A 29 4.11 -14.26 -11.35
C PRO A 29 3.06 -15.08 -12.13
N ASP A 30 2.31 -15.94 -11.44
CA ASP A 30 1.31 -16.79 -12.09
C ASP A 30 -0.09 -16.15 -12.23
N THR A 31 -0.57 -15.44 -11.22
CA THR A 31 -1.96 -14.93 -11.18
C THR A 31 -2.09 -13.46 -11.55
N GLY A 32 -0.99 -12.70 -11.53
CA GLY A 32 -1.02 -11.24 -11.70
C GLY A 32 -1.72 -10.48 -10.58
N HIS A 33 -2.05 -11.15 -9.46
CA HIS A 33 -2.57 -10.49 -8.26
C HIS A 33 -1.53 -9.53 -7.69
N ASP A 34 -1.99 -8.41 -7.12
CA ASP A 34 -1.11 -7.52 -6.38
C ASP A 34 -0.65 -8.20 -5.10
N LEU A 35 0.66 -8.35 -4.95
CA LEU A 35 1.32 -8.78 -3.73
C LEU A 35 1.93 -7.57 -3.04
N VAL A 36 1.84 -7.53 -1.72
CA VAL A 36 2.50 -6.50 -0.90
C VAL A 36 3.52 -7.15 0.02
N MET A 37 4.78 -6.79 -0.19
CA MET A 37 5.86 -7.12 0.71
C MET A 37 5.94 -6.07 1.81
N VAL A 38 6.09 -6.52 3.04
CA VAL A 38 6.22 -5.70 4.24
C VAL A 38 7.56 -5.94 4.88
N VAL A 39 8.29 -4.86 5.10
CA VAL A 39 9.57 -4.84 5.80
C VAL A 39 9.34 -4.30 7.20
N SER A 40 9.70 -5.06 8.23
CA SER A 40 9.57 -4.66 9.63
C SER A 40 10.79 -5.07 10.44
N SER A 41 10.99 -4.42 11.59
CA SER A 41 12.08 -4.75 12.52
C SER A 41 12.00 -6.15 13.12
N ALA A 42 10.85 -6.82 13.02
CA ALA A 42 10.66 -8.21 13.44
C ALA A 42 10.82 -9.21 12.28
N GLY A 43 11.25 -8.75 11.11
CA GLY A 43 11.40 -9.52 9.88
C GLY A 43 10.33 -9.22 8.83
N HIS A 44 10.43 -9.87 7.67
CA HIS A 44 9.64 -9.53 6.48
C HIS A 44 8.47 -10.47 6.23
N GLY A 45 7.40 -9.94 5.66
CA GLY A 45 6.22 -10.71 5.27
C GLY A 45 5.78 -10.38 3.85
N LEU A 46 5.16 -11.34 3.18
CA LEU A 46 4.52 -11.17 1.89
C LEU A 46 3.04 -11.53 2.01
N PHE A 47 2.18 -10.67 1.48
CA PHE A 47 0.73 -10.85 1.53
C PHE A 47 0.13 -10.74 0.13
N ASP A 48 -0.91 -11.53 -0.14
CA ASP A 48 -1.84 -11.24 -1.24
C ASP A 48 -2.62 -9.99 -0.84
N ALA A 49 -2.49 -8.92 -1.63
CA ALA A 49 -3.06 -7.63 -1.29
C ALA A 49 -4.56 -7.50 -1.65
N VAL A 50 -5.10 -8.50 -2.35
CA VAL A 50 -6.52 -8.63 -2.71
C VAL A 50 -7.28 -9.41 -1.62
N THR A 51 -6.66 -10.43 -1.04
CA THR A 51 -7.29 -11.29 -0.01
C THR A 51 -6.84 -10.98 1.42
N GLY A 52 -5.67 -10.36 1.59
CA GLY A 52 -5.04 -10.12 2.89
C GLY A 52 -4.33 -11.36 3.44
N GLU A 53 -4.30 -12.47 2.70
CA GLU A 53 -3.64 -13.70 3.11
C GLU A 53 -2.12 -13.52 3.16
N LYS A 54 -1.49 -14.03 4.22
CA LYS A 54 -0.03 -14.06 4.34
C LYS A 54 0.53 -15.25 3.57
N ILE A 55 1.25 -14.96 2.49
CA ILE A 55 1.84 -15.95 1.58
C ILE A 55 3.20 -16.45 2.11
N ALA A 56 4.04 -15.54 2.61
CA ALA A 56 5.39 -15.89 3.05
C ALA A 56 5.83 -15.03 4.24
N ARG A 57 6.79 -15.53 5.01
CA ARG A 57 7.36 -14.85 6.18
C ARG A 57 8.81 -15.25 6.39
N ASP A 58 9.68 -14.25 6.50
CA ASP A 58 11.08 -14.41 6.88
C ASP A 58 11.39 -13.69 8.20
N ARG A 59 11.58 -14.45 9.28
CA ARG A 59 11.76 -13.91 10.64
C ARG A 59 13.16 -13.38 10.90
N ASP A 60 14.14 -13.78 10.12
CA ASP A 60 15.55 -13.47 10.36
C ASP A 60 16.22 -13.07 9.04
N PRO A 61 15.75 -11.97 8.41
CA PRO A 61 16.28 -11.54 7.14
C PRO A 61 17.72 -11.04 7.31
N ASP A 62 18.56 -11.27 6.31
CA ASP A 62 19.96 -10.86 6.32
C ASP A 62 20.07 -9.33 6.46
N PRO A 63 20.65 -8.81 7.56
CA PRO A 63 20.69 -7.38 7.85
C PRO A 63 21.51 -6.58 6.82
N ASP A 64 22.47 -7.21 6.14
CA ASP A 64 23.34 -6.53 5.18
C ASP A 64 22.69 -6.35 3.80
N THR A 65 21.62 -7.10 3.52
CA THR A 65 20.99 -7.14 2.18
C THR A 65 19.50 -6.87 2.21
N SER A 66 18.86 -6.97 3.38
CA SER A 66 17.41 -6.99 3.49
C SER A 66 16.83 -5.79 4.25
N THR A 67 17.64 -4.82 4.68
CA THR A 67 17.11 -3.48 5.02
C THR A 67 17.03 -2.62 3.75
N PRO A 68 15.96 -1.81 3.56
CA PRO A 68 15.79 -1.06 2.32
C PRO A 68 16.97 -0.13 1.99
N ASP A 69 17.56 0.49 3.00
CA ASP A 69 18.69 1.41 2.87
C ASP A 69 20.05 0.74 2.60
N ALA A 70 20.13 -0.59 2.66
CA ALA A 70 21.32 -1.34 2.26
C ALA A 70 21.56 -1.32 0.74
N HIS A 71 20.55 -0.96 -0.05
CA HIS A 71 20.64 -0.86 -1.51
C HIS A 71 20.25 0.54 -2.04
N PRO A 72 20.99 1.13 -3.00
CA PRO A 72 20.69 2.47 -3.53
C PRO A 72 19.27 2.65 -4.11
N ASP A 73 18.67 1.57 -4.63
CA ASP A 73 17.32 1.58 -5.19
C ASP A 73 16.21 1.37 -4.15
N LEU A 74 16.54 1.33 -2.86
CA LEU A 74 15.62 1.08 -1.75
C LEU A 74 14.88 -0.25 -1.91
N THR A 75 15.62 -1.34 -2.14
CA THR A 75 15.05 -2.66 -2.44
C THR A 75 15.37 -3.70 -1.39
N CYS A 76 14.46 -4.66 -1.21
CA CYS A 76 14.70 -5.88 -0.43
C CYS A 76 14.53 -7.13 -1.32
N PRO A 77 15.20 -8.25 -1.00
CA PRO A 77 14.97 -9.54 -1.69
C PRO A 77 13.52 -10.00 -1.56
N GLY A 78 12.88 -10.38 -2.66
CA GLY A 78 11.52 -10.91 -2.64
C GLY A 78 11.39 -12.23 -1.88
N LEU A 79 10.21 -12.48 -1.32
CA LEU A 79 9.86 -13.69 -0.58
C LEU A 79 8.95 -14.62 -1.40
N GLY A 80 8.97 -15.92 -1.10
CA GLY A 80 8.01 -16.88 -1.65
C GLY A 80 7.95 -16.84 -3.19
N PRO A 81 6.78 -16.58 -3.82
CA PRO A 81 6.66 -16.46 -5.29
C PRO A 81 7.53 -15.35 -5.91
N LEU A 82 8.01 -14.39 -5.12
CA LEU A 82 8.91 -13.31 -5.57
C LEU A 82 10.39 -13.62 -5.31
N ALA A 83 10.74 -14.84 -4.88
CA ALA A 83 12.12 -15.20 -4.61
C ALA A 83 13.02 -14.93 -5.84
N GLY A 84 14.13 -14.24 -5.63
CA GLY A 84 15.05 -13.81 -6.69
C GLY A 84 14.66 -12.54 -7.43
N VAL A 85 13.50 -11.94 -7.11
CA VAL A 85 13.06 -10.64 -7.66
C VAL A 85 13.16 -9.58 -6.56
N PRO A 86 13.98 -8.52 -6.73
CA PRO A 86 14.04 -7.44 -5.75
C PRO A 86 12.74 -6.62 -5.77
N VAL A 87 12.24 -6.27 -4.59
CA VAL A 87 11.04 -5.45 -4.42
C VAL A 87 11.46 -4.06 -3.94
N ARG A 88 11.04 -3.01 -4.66
CA ARG A 88 11.25 -1.62 -4.22
C ARG A 88 10.34 -1.29 -3.05
N ILE A 89 10.91 -0.72 -2.01
CA ILE A 89 10.25 -0.44 -0.75
C ILE A 89 10.11 1.07 -0.57
N ALA A 90 8.88 1.50 -0.26
CA ALA A 90 8.57 2.86 0.15
C ALA A 90 8.27 2.87 1.66
N GLY A 91 8.83 3.84 2.39
CA GLY A 91 8.67 3.93 3.84
C GLY A 91 9.66 4.85 4.52
N LEU A 92 10.12 4.42 5.70
CA LEU A 92 11.04 5.13 6.60
C LEU A 92 12.30 5.67 5.88
N PHE A 93 12.85 4.90 4.95
CA PHE A 93 14.10 5.23 4.25
C PHE A 93 13.87 6.01 2.94
N GLY A 94 12.64 6.43 2.66
CA GLY A 94 12.25 7.12 1.43
C GLY A 94 11.51 6.21 0.45
N GLY A 95 11.67 6.50 -0.85
CA GLY A 95 10.90 5.84 -1.92
C GLY A 95 9.50 6.44 -2.08
N GLY A 96 8.68 5.80 -2.92
CA GLY A 96 7.32 6.24 -3.18
C GLY A 96 6.48 5.16 -3.85
N LEU A 97 5.19 5.13 -3.51
CA LEU A 97 4.18 4.34 -4.19
C LEU A 97 3.48 5.20 -5.25
N HIS A 98 2.69 4.58 -6.13
CA HIS A 98 1.90 5.34 -7.10
C HIS A 98 0.86 6.19 -6.38
N THR A 99 0.75 7.47 -6.73
CA THR A 99 -0.24 8.39 -6.16
C THR A 99 -1.46 8.59 -7.04
N THR A 100 -1.45 8.00 -8.24
CA THR A 100 -2.56 8.06 -9.20
C THR A 100 -2.83 6.69 -9.81
N THR A 101 -4.04 6.51 -10.31
CA THR A 101 -4.46 5.32 -11.07
C THR A 101 -4.93 5.73 -12.47
N PRO A 102 -4.88 4.82 -13.47
CA PRO A 102 -5.26 5.15 -14.85
C PRO A 102 -6.72 5.62 -15.02
N ASP A 103 -7.62 5.22 -14.14
CA ASP A 103 -9.03 5.58 -14.17
C ASP A 103 -9.37 6.80 -13.30
N GLY A 104 -8.35 7.57 -12.89
CA GLY A 104 -8.52 8.92 -12.36
C GLY A 104 -8.57 9.04 -10.84
N TRP A 105 -8.36 7.97 -10.08
CA TRP A 105 -8.16 8.09 -8.63
C TRP A 105 -6.82 8.71 -8.33
N THR A 106 -6.80 9.61 -7.34
CA THR A 106 -5.60 10.22 -6.79
C THR A 106 -5.56 10.04 -5.29
N MET A 107 -4.35 9.99 -4.74
CA MET A 107 -4.13 9.89 -3.32
C MET A 107 -3.07 10.90 -2.89
N ASP A 108 -3.36 11.60 -1.80
CA ASP A 108 -2.51 12.62 -1.25
C ASP A 108 -2.33 12.42 0.26
N VAL A 109 -1.12 12.69 0.72
CA VAL A 109 -0.80 12.78 2.15
C VAL A 109 -0.75 14.25 2.50
N VAL A 110 -1.56 14.67 3.47
CA VAL A 110 -1.66 16.06 3.90
C VAL A 110 -1.45 16.19 5.41
N ASN A 111 -0.86 17.30 5.82
CA ASN A 111 -0.52 17.60 7.22
C ASN A 111 -1.18 18.90 7.69
N PRO A 112 -2.51 18.93 7.84
CA PRO A 112 -3.20 20.16 8.26
C PRO A 112 -2.89 20.52 9.72
N ASP A 113 -2.50 19.54 10.54
CA ASP A 113 -2.15 19.71 11.95
C ASP A 113 -1.01 18.75 12.30
N TRP A 114 0.23 19.21 12.10
CA TRP A 114 1.42 18.40 12.34
C TRP A 114 1.49 17.96 13.82
N PRO A 115 1.85 16.71 14.14
CA PRO A 115 2.41 15.66 13.27
C PRO A 115 1.38 14.66 12.70
N HIS A 116 0.09 15.00 12.67
CA HIS A 116 -0.96 14.05 12.32
C HIS A 116 -1.21 14.00 10.81
N ASP A 117 -0.48 13.12 10.12
CA ASP A 117 -0.71 12.83 8.70
C ASP A 117 -2.16 12.40 8.44
N ARG A 118 -2.70 12.82 7.30
CA ARG A 118 -3.98 12.34 6.78
C ARG A 118 -3.79 11.86 5.36
N VAL A 119 -4.41 10.72 5.07
CA VAL A 119 -4.47 10.18 3.71
C VAL A 119 -5.82 10.54 3.13
N VAL A 120 -5.79 11.28 2.02
CA VAL A 120 -6.95 11.72 1.26
C VAL A 120 -6.99 10.96 -0.05
N LEU A 121 -8.14 10.36 -0.34
CA LEU A 121 -8.42 9.70 -1.61
C LEU A 121 -9.39 10.57 -2.40
N SER A 122 -9.15 10.78 -3.68
CA SER A 122 -10.07 11.50 -4.56
C SER A 122 -10.37 10.72 -5.85
N ALA A 123 -11.61 10.85 -6.33
CA ALA A 123 -12.06 10.35 -7.63
C ALA A 123 -12.13 11.46 -8.71
N ASP A 124 -11.81 12.71 -8.38
CA ASP A 124 -11.91 13.88 -9.27
C ASP A 124 -10.56 14.42 -9.76
N GLY A 125 -9.49 13.62 -9.69
CA GLY A 125 -8.15 14.06 -10.06
C GLY A 125 -7.50 14.98 -9.02
N GLY A 126 -7.92 14.92 -7.75
CA GLY A 126 -7.34 15.72 -6.67
C GLY A 126 -7.82 17.18 -6.63
N ALA A 127 -8.97 17.47 -7.22
CA ALA A 127 -9.56 18.81 -7.18
C ALA A 127 -10.25 19.12 -5.83
N TYR A 128 -10.58 18.07 -5.06
CA TYR A 128 -11.26 18.11 -3.76
C TYR A 128 -12.49 19.02 -3.75
N LYS A 129 -13.28 18.97 -4.84
CA LYS A 129 -14.42 19.88 -5.00
C LYS A 129 -15.60 19.39 -4.17
N GLY A 130 -16.28 20.34 -3.53
CA GLY A 130 -17.49 20.05 -2.77
C GLY A 130 -17.22 19.38 -1.42
N PRO A 131 -18.27 18.85 -0.77
CA PRO A 131 -18.16 18.28 0.57
C PRO A 131 -17.39 16.96 0.58
N ALA A 132 -16.68 16.71 1.68
CA ALA A 132 -16.07 15.41 1.96
C ALA A 132 -17.13 14.30 1.91
N GLY A 133 -16.79 13.17 1.30
CA GLY A 133 -17.74 12.09 1.04
C GLY A 133 -18.32 12.11 -0.38
N GLY A 134 -18.18 13.21 -1.13
CA GLY A 134 -18.66 13.37 -2.49
C GLY A 134 -17.68 12.85 -3.54
N THR A 135 -16.64 13.63 -3.83
CA THR A 135 -15.55 13.23 -4.75
C THR A 135 -14.24 12.93 -4.05
N TRP A 136 -14.16 13.17 -2.74
CA TRP A 136 -12.94 12.98 -1.95
C TRP A 136 -13.25 12.53 -0.52
N TRP A 137 -12.33 11.75 0.07
CA TRP A 137 -12.53 11.07 1.35
C TRP A 137 -11.25 11.06 2.19
N HIS A 138 -11.39 11.28 3.50
CA HIS A 138 -10.34 10.96 4.48
C HIS A 138 -10.38 9.47 4.80
N VAL A 139 -9.39 8.74 4.30
CA VAL A 139 -9.31 7.27 4.44
C VAL A 139 -8.38 6.82 5.58
N HIS A 140 -7.45 7.67 6.00
CA HIS A 140 -6.62 7.41 7.18
C HIS A 140 -6.25 8.70 7.94
N HIS A 141 -6.06 8.57 9.26
CA HIS A 141 -5.57 9.64 10.15
C HIS A 141 -4.57 9.06 11.14
N SER A 142 -3.31 9.49 11.04
CA SER A 142 -2.21 9.02 11.87
C SER A 142 -2.23 9.70 13.24
N VAL A 143 -2.91 9.06 14.19
CA VAL A 143 -3.03 9.59 15.58
C VAL A 143 -2.00 8.97 16.51
N HIS A 144 -1.75 7.66 16.36
CA HIS A 144 -0.96 6.89 17.33
C HIS A 144 0.34 6.34 16.76
N SER A 145 0.40 6.17 15.44
CA SER A 145 1.52 5.55 14.74
C SER A 145 1.93 6.42 13.57
N GLU A 146 3.23 6.60 13.41
CA GLU A 146 3.82 7.40 12.34
C GLU A 146 3.49 6.80 10.98
N LEU A 147 3.07 7.65 10.03
CA LEU A 147 2.86 7.22 8.66
C LEU A 147 4.21 6.85 8.02
N ARG A 148 4.29 5.68 7.39
CA ARG A 148 5.48 5.24 6.65
C ARG A 148 5.31 5.52 5.18
N THR A 149 4.18 5.12 4.61
CA THR A 149 3.85 5.43 3.22
C THR A 149 2.37 5.20 2.98
N ALA A 150 1.87 5.76 1.88
CA ALA A 150 0.56 5.44 1.34
C ALA A 150 0.64 5.47 -0.19
N GLY A 151 -0.19 4.69 -0.86
CA GLY A 151 -0.31 4.75 -2.31
C GLY A 151 -0.91 3.50 -2.93
N PHE A 152 -1.01 3.52 -4.24
CA PHE A 152 -1.53 2.45 -5.04
C PHE A 152 -0.44 1.46 -5.45
N SER A 153 -0.87 0.21 -5.58
CA SER A 153 -0.19 -0.80 -6.40
C SER A 153 -0.02 -0.32 -7.86
N PRO A 154 0.96 -0.84 -8.60
CA PRO A 154 1.14 -0.51 -10.03
C PRO A 154 -0.09 -0.82 -10.90
N SER A 155 -0.90 -1.82 -10.54
CA SER A 155 -2.16 -2.12 -11.23
C SER A 155 -3.24 -1.06 -10.99
N GLY A 156 -3.08 -0.26 -9.93
CA GLY A 156 -4.10 0.66 -9.43
C GLY A 156 -5.28 -0.03 -8.76
N ARG A 157 -5.26 -1.35 -8.52
CA ARG A 157 -6.39 -2.10 -7.94
C ARG A 157 -6.32 -2.26 -6.42
N THR A 158 -5.13 -2.06 -5.85
CA THR A 158 -4.91 -2.00 -4.40
C THR A 158 -4.42 -0.63 -3.98
N LEU A 159 -5.00 -0.10 -2.89
CA LEU A 159 -4.54 1.05 -2.12
C LEU A 159 -3.97 0.54 -0.79
N ALA A 160 -2.81 1.05 -0.40
CA ALA A 160 -2.21 0.75 0.89
C ALA A 160 -1.96 2.02 1.71
N VAL A 161 -2.09 1.89 3.03
CA VAL A 161 -1.59 2.83 4.02
C VAL A 161 -0.79 2.02 5.04
N ALA A 162 0.49 2.33 5.18
CA ALA A 162 1.39 1.70 6.12
C ALA A 162 1.82 2.70 7.18
N THR A 163 1.64 2.35 8.45
CA THR A 163 2.15 3.08 9.62
C THR A 163 3.28 2.28 10.27
N SER A 164 3.92 2.79 11.31
CA SER A 164 4.93 2.04 12.07
C SER A 164 4.39 0.78 12.79
N SER A 165 3.07 0.59 12.86
CA SER A 165 2.43 -0.54 13.56
C SER A 165 1.46 -1.34 12.72
N ASP A 166 0.99 -0.83 11.58
CA ASP A 166 -0.12 -1.42 10.84
C ASP A 166 0.04 -1.27 9.33
N LEU A 167 -0.48 -2.25 8.61
CA LEU A 167 -0.74 -2.18 7.18
C LEU A 167 -2.25 -2.23 6.95
N THR A 168 -2.82 -1.17 6.39
CA THR A 168 -4.21 -1.14 5.95
C THR A 168 -4.25 -1.22 4.43
N LEU A 169 -5.04 -2.15 3.90
CA LEU A 169 -5.22 -2.32 2.46
C LEU A 169 -6.68 -2.13 2.09
N TRP A 170 -6.90 -1.61 0.88
CA TRP A 170 -8.18 -1.68 0.20
C TRP A 170 -7.96 -2.22 -1.20
N ALA A 171 -8.84 -3.10 -1.64
CA ALA A 171 -8.87 -3.62 -3.01
C ALA A 171 -10.16 -3.23 -3.71
N ARG A 172 -10.10 -3.11 -5.04
CA ARG A 172 -11.28 -2.94 -5.90
C ARG A 172 -11.24 -3.97 -7.03
N PRO A 173 -12.41 -4.34 -7.59
CA PRO A 173 -12.46 -5.21 -8.77
C PRO A 173 -11.74 -4.58 -9.96
N GLU A 174 -11.32 -5.43 -10.90
CA GLU A 174 -10.92 -4.97 -12.21
C GLU A 174 -12.12 -4.31 -12.91
N LEU A 175 -11.90 -3.13 -13.48
CA LEU A 175 -12.90 -2.51 -14.36
C LEU A 175 -13.00 -3.39 -15.62
N PRO A 176 -14.22 -3.76 -16.05
CA PRO A 176 -14.38 -4.42 -17.34
C PRO A 176 -13.71 -3.56 -18.42
N ALA A 177 -12.97 -4.18 -19.34
CA ALA A 177 -12.46 -3.47 -20.50
C ALA A 177 -13.62 -2.73 -21.18
N PRO A 178 -13.47 -1.44 -21.52
CA PRO A 178 -14.54 -0.70 -22.17
C PRO A 178 -14.91 -1.38 -23.48
N GLY A 179 -16.08 -2.03 -23.53
CA GLY A 179 -16.62 -2.68 -24.73
C GLY A 179 -17.22 -4.08 -24.58
N LEU A 180 -17.20 -4.70 -23.39
CA LEU A 180 -17.90 -5.97 -23.14
C LEU A 180 -19.06 -5.76 -22.16
N THR A 181 -20.17 -5.29 -22.70
CA THR A 181 -21.51 -5.51 -22.14
C THR A 181 -22.26 -6.31 -23.20
N ASP A 182 -22.67 -7.53 -22.84
CA ASP A 182 -23.59 -8.36 -23.64
C ASP A 182 -24.89 -7.62 -24.00
#